data_AF-A0A7R9Q372-F1
#
_entry.id   AF-A0A7R9Q372-F1
#
_cell.length_a   1.000
_cell.length_b   1.000
_cell.length_c   1.000
_cell.angle_alpha   90.00
_cell.angle_beta   90.00
_cell.angle_gamma   90.00
#
_symmetry.space_group_name_H-M   'P 1'
#
loop_
_entity.id
_entity.type
_entity.pdbx_description
1 polymer ?
#
loop_
_entity_poly.entity_id
_entity_poly.type
_entity_poly.pdbx_seq_one_letter_code
_entity_poly.pdbx_strand_id
1 'polypeptide(L)' 'MTFRWLFNNTVDSFEMKSYVINGSQSVASYVPHNRGNYGTVLCWAHNIIGKQKEPCAFSIVAAGEFNGKLFERTVCL' A
#
# COMPACT_ATOMS: atom_id res chain seq x y z
N MET A 1 -2.56 -14.87 -10.89
CA MET A 1 -2.04 -13.54 -10.51
C MET A 1 -2.22 -13.41 -9.01
N THR A 2 -1.19 -13.06 -8.24
CA THR A 2 -1.28 -12.82 -6.80
C THR A 2 -0.54 -11.54 -6.42
N PHE A 3 -0.94 -10.93 -5.30
CA PHE A 3 -0.40 -9.66 -4.85
C PHE A 3 -0.03 -9.75 -3.36
N ARG A 4 1.05 -9.06 -2.99
CA ARG A 4 1.47 -8.89 -1.59
C ARG A 4 1.62 -7.41 -1.30
N TRP A 5 1.05 -6.96 -0.19
CA TRP A 5 1.12 -5.58 0.28
C TRP A 5 1.77 -5.51 1.65
N LEU A 6 2.72 -4.60 1.83
CA LEU A 6 3.42 -4.38 3.09
C LEU A 6 3.44 -2.88 3.39
N PHE A 7 2.96 -2.48 4.56
CA PHE A 7 3.23 -1.17 5.11
C PHE A 7 4.56 -1.20 5.87
N ASN A 8 5.38 -0.17 5.72
CA ASN A 8 6.66 -0.04 6.40
C ASN A 8 6.96 1.43 6.75
N ASN A 9 7.24 1.68 8.03
CA ASN A 9 7.86 2.91 8.50
C ASN A 9 8.88 2.64 9.61
N THR A 10 9.43 3.68 10.22
CA THR A 10 10.45 3.54 11.27
C THR A 10 9.94 2.94 12.58
N VAL A 11 8.62 2.83 12.77
CA VAL A 11 7.97 2.36 14.01
C VAL A 11 7.35 0.99 13.85
N ASP A 12 6.70 0.73 12.71
CA ASP A 12 5.89 -0.45 12.45
C ASP A 12 6.04 -0.92 11.00
N SER A 13 5.96 -2.24 10.83
CA SER A 13 5.94 -2.89 9.52
C SER A 13 4.99 -4.07 9.56
N PHE A 14 3.96 -4.06 8.72
CA PHE A 14 2.94 -5.11 8.71
C PHE A 14 2.39 -5.38 7.32
N GLU A 15 1.92 -6.61 7.12
CA GLU A 15 1.28 -7.01 5.88
C GLU A 15 -0.15 -6.48 5.82
N MET A 16 -0.48 -5.74 4.76
CA MET A 16 -1.82 -5.19 4.59
C MET A 16 -2.75 -6.25 4.01
N LYS A 17 -3.91 -6.43 4.64
CA LYS A 17 -4.96 -7.36 4.17
C LYS A 17 -6.15 -6.65 3.52
N SER A 18 -6.23 -5.32 3.65
CA SER A 18 -7.28 -4.49 3.06
C SER A 18 -6.94 -4.10 1.63
N TYR A 19 -7.11 -5.04 0.70
CA TYR A 19 -6.97 -4.81 -0.73
C TYR A 19 -7.98 -5.62 -1.53
N VAL A 20 -8.31 -5.13 -2.73
CA VAL A 20 -9.12 -5.84 -3.73
C VAL A 20 -8.26 -6.21 -4.94
N ILE A 21 -8.65 -7.25 -5.68
CA ILE A 21 -7.97 -7.69 -6.90
C ILE A 21 -8.97 -7.68 -8.06
N ASN A 22 -8.63 -6.94 -9.12
CA ASN A 22 -9.38 -6.85 -10.37
C ASN A 22 -8.47 -7.24 -11.55
N GLY A 23 -8.47 -8.53 -11.90
CA GLY A 23 -7.64 -9.05 -12.98
C GLY A 23 -6.14 -8.93 -12.69
N SER A 24 -5.45 -8.07 -13.43
CA SER A 24 -4.02 -7.77 -13.22
C SER A 24 -3.79 -6.57 -12.30
N GLN A 25 -4.82 -6.02 -11.65
CA GLN A 25 -4.65 -4.90 -10.74
C GLN A 25 -5.04 -5.30 -9.32
N SER A 26 -4.32 -4.79 -8.33
CA SER A 26 -4.74 -4.82 -6.93
C SER A 26 -4.81 -3.42 -6.38
N VAL A 27 -5.86 -3.11 -5.63
CA VAL A 27 -6.04 -1.79 -5.00
C VAL A 27 -6.05 -1.96 -3.49
N ALA A 28 -5.06 -1.40 -2.81
CA ALA A 28 -5.02 -1.34 -1.36
C ALA A 28 -5.59 -0.01 -0.85
N SER A 29 -6.26 -0.07 0.30
CA SER A 29 -6.77 1.12 1.00
C SER A 29 -6.12 1.25 2.37
N TYR A 30 -5.58 2.43 2.67
CA TYR A 30 -4.93 2.73 3.95
C TYR A 30 -5.44 4.06 4.51
N VAL A 31 -5.72 4.08 5.82
CA VAL A 31 -6.14 5.29 6.55
C VAL A 31 -5.12 5.53 7.66
N PRO A 32 -4.27 6.56 7.55
CA PRO A 32 -3.38 6.95 8.64
C PRO A 32 -4.20 7.55 9.78
N HIS A 33 -4.02 7.04 11.01
CA HIS A 33 -4.75 7.54 12.18
C HIS A 33 -3.96 8.59 12.97
N ASN A 34 -2.63 8.54 12.91
CA ASN A 34 -1.75 9.48 13.60
C ASN A 34 -0.49 9.76 12.78
N ARG A 35 0.36 10.69 13.26
CA ARG A 35 1.62 11.04 12.59
C ARG A 35 2.60 9.86 12.48
N GLY A 36 2.53 8.89 13.39
CA GLY A 36 3.32 7.67 13.35
C GLY A 36 2.81 6.62 12.36
N ASN A 37 1.74 6.90 11.61
CA ASN A 37 1.20 6.02 10.57
C ASN A 37 1.53 6.49 9.14
N TYR A 38 2.34 7.55 9.01
CA TYR A 38 2.98 7.88 7.74
C TYR A 38 4.13 6.92 7.46
N GLY A 39 4.35 6.58 6.20
CA GLY A 39 5.23 5.48 5.84
C GLY A 39 5.22 5.17 4.36
N THR A 40 5.77 4.01 4.01
CA THR A 40 5.80 3.50 2.65
C THR A 40 4.96 2.24 2.54
N VAL A 41 4.07 2.20 1.56
CA VAL A 41 3.37 0.99 1.15
C VAL A 41 4.12 0.37 -0.01
N LEU A 42 4.52 -0.88 0.17
CA LEU A 42 5.21 -1.70 -0.81
C LEU A 42 4.26 -2.75 -1.37
N CYS A 43 4.27 -2.94 -2.69
CA CYS A 43 3.50 -4.01 -3.33
C CYS A 43 4.38 -4.87 -4.24
N TRP A 44 4.04 -6.16 -4.33
CA TRP A 44 4.61 -7.09 -5.29
C TRP A 44 3.49 -7.78 -6.05
N ALA A 45 3.58 -7.75 -7.38
CA ALA A 45 2.80 -8.61 -8.25
C ALA A 45 3.51 -9.93 -8.52
N HIS A 46 2.74 -11.02 -8.63
CA HIS A 46 3.22 -12.33 -9.05
C HIS A 46 2.28 -12.90 -10.11
N ASN A 47 2.85 -13.18 -11.29
CA ASN A 47 2.17 -13.77 -12.43
C ASN A 47 2.86 -15.07 -12.83
N ILE A 48 2.41 -15.67 -13.94
CA ILE A 48 2.98 -16.93 -14.45
C ILE A 48 4.45 -16.82 -14.89
N ILE A 49 4.92 -15.61 -15.20
CA ILE A 49 6.32 -15.34 -15.58
C ILE A 49 7.18 -15.31 -14.32
N GLY A 50 6.66 -14.75 -13.24
CA GLY A 50 7.34 -14.73 -11.96
C GLY A 50 6.85 -13.65 -11.02
N LYS A 51 7.60 -13.44 -9.93
CA LYS A 51 7.36 -12.37 -8.96
C LYS A 51 8.16 -11.14 -9.38
N GLN A 52 7.55 -9.97 -9.24
CA GLN A 52 8.23 -8.70 -9.38
C GLN A 52 9.47 -8.64 -8.45
N LYS A 53 10.64 -8.27 -8.99
CA LYS A 53 11.90 -8.23 -8.24
C LYS A 53 11.93 -7.08 -7.24
N GLU A 54 11.67 -5.87 -7.72
CA GLU A 54 11.60 -4.65 -6.91
C GLU A 54 10.13 -4.26 -6.67
N PRO A 55 9.68 -4.02 -5.42
CA PRO A 55 8.30 -3.62 -5.17
C PRO A 55 7.96 -2.28 -5.80
N CYS A 56 6.68 -2.05 -6.13
CA CYS A 56 6.20 -0.68 -6.26
C CYS A 56 6.13 -0.06 -4.86
N ALA A 57 6.61 1.17 -4.71
CA ALA A 57 6.67 1.87 -3.44
C ALA A 57 5.84 3.16 -3.51
N PHE A 58 4.94 3.33 -2.54
CA PHE A 58 4.07 4.49 -2.41
C PHE A 58 4.30 5.16 -1.06
N SER A 59 4.69 6.43 -1.06
CA SER A 59 4.89 7.20 0.17
C SER A 59 3.58 7.83 0.63
N ILE A 60 3.15 7.49 1.85
CA ILE A 60 2.01 8.09 2.52
C ILE A 60 2.54 9.21 3.41
N VAL A 61 2.23 10.45 3.05
CA VAL A 61 2.67 11.67 3.74
C VAL A 61 1.47 12.46 4.27
N ALA A 62 1.72 13.37 5.20
CA ALA A 62 0.67 14.26 5.71
C ALA A 62 0.21 15.23 4.61
N ALA A 63 -1.08 15.27 4.32
CA ALA A 63 -1.65 16.19 3.32
C ALA A 63 -1.94 17.61 3.87
N GLY A 64 -1.47 17.94 5.08
CA GLY A 64 -1.86 19.18 5.77
C GLY A 64 -3.22 19.06 6.46
N GLU A 65 -3.78 20.19 6.92
CA GLU A 65 -5.01 20.22 7.70
C GLU A 65 -6.22 20.01 6.77
N PHE A 66 -6.86 18.83 6.88
CA PHE A 66 -8.08 18.48 6.16
C PHE A 66 -9.09 17.96 7.18
N ASN A 67 -10.29 18.54 7.23
CA ASN A 67 -11.37 18.15 8.17
C ASN A 67 -12.04 16.80 7.83
N GLY A 68 -11.36 15.91 7.09
CA GLY A 68 -11.85 14.60 6.65
C GLY A 68 -10.81 13.50 6.82
N LYS A 69 -11.25 12.24 6.95
CA LYS A 69 -10.34 11.09 6.97
C LYS A 69 -9.68 10.95 5.59
N LEU A 70 -8.36 11.12 5.52
CA LEU A 70 -7.57 10.81 4.33
C LEU A 70 -7.66 9.31 4.05
N PHE A 71 -8.20 8.98 2.88
CA PHE A 71 -8.36 7.60 2.42
C PHE A 71 -7.44 7.40 1.22
N GLU A 72 -6.25 6.87 1.46
CA GLU A 72 -5.28 6.66 0.40
C GLU A 72 -5.57 5.34 -0.31
N ARG A 73 -5.73 5.40 -1.64
CA ARG A 73 -5.94 4.24 -2.51
C ARG A 73 -4.74 4.09 -3.44
N THR A 74 -4.00 3.01 -3.29
CA THR A 74 -2.83 2.70 -4.12
C THR A 74 -3.08 1.49 -4.99
N VAL A 75 -2.57 1.51 -6.23
CA VAL A 75 -2.80 0.47 -7.23
C VAL A 75 -1.49 -0.24 -7.58
N CYS A 76 -1.47 -1.56 -7.43
CA CYS A 76 -0.41 -2.45 -7.87
C CYS A 76 -0.82 -3.12 -9.19
N LEU A 77 0.11 -3.24 -10.14
CA LEU A 77 -0.10 -3.84 -11.47
C LEU A 77 0.78 -5.08 -11.65
#